data_AF-A0A2X0QUV5-F1
#
_entry.id   AF-A0A2X0QUV5-F1
#
_cell.length_a   1.000
_cell.length_b   1.000
_cell.length_c   1.000
_cell.angle_alpha   90.00
_cell.angle_beta   90.00
_cell.angle_gamma   90.00
#
_symmetry.space_group_name_H-M   'P 1'
#
loop_
_entity.id
_entity.type
_entity.pdbx_description
1 polymer ?
#
loop_
_entity_poly.entity_id
_entity_poly.type
_entity_poly.pdbx_seq_one_letter_code
_entity_poly.pdbx_strand_id
1 'polypeptide(L)'
;MFIIDMKKDDYQFLMEVSPTIFEGFIQDIKVEEDKFRLYFENYASYDKFDTNYNCAIVHFGMINQDFLNETGERMQRIYDLMIYAD
;
A
#
# COMPACT_ATOMS: atom_id res chain seq x y z
N MET A 1 6.31 -15.37 -6.85
CA MET A 1 6.86 -14.09 -6.38
C MET A 1 6.15 -12.97 -7.10
N PHE A 2 5.56 -12.06 -6.34
CA PHE A 2 4.91 -10.85 -6.84
C PHE A 2 5.68 -9.65 -6.29
N ILE A 3 5.86 -8.60 -7.08
CA ILE A 3 6.75 -7.48 -6.74
C ILE A 3 5.99 -6.18 -6.97
N ILE A 4 6.09 -5.26 -6.02
CA ILE A 4 5.59 -3.89 -6.14
C ILE A 4 6.76 -2.92 -5.97
N ASP A 5 6.90 -2.01 -6.91
CA ASP A 5 7.82 -0.89 -6.82
C ASP A 5 7.07 0.35 -6.31
N MET A 6 7.51 0.88 -5.17
CA MET A 6 6.83 2.00 -4.49
C MET A 6 7.81 3.14 -4.25
N LYS A 7 7.41 4.39 -4.56
CA LYS A 7 8.26 5.56 -4.27
C LYS A 7 8.52 5.66 -2.77
N LYS A 8 9.69 6.19 -2.41
CA LYS A 8 10.07 6.35 -0.99
C LYS A 8 9.05 7.16 -0.19
N ASP A 9 8.57 8.25 -0.76
CA ASP A 9 7.58 9.14 -0.15
C ASP A 9 6.23 8.43 0.09
N ASP A 10 5.76 7.63 -0.87
CA ASP A 10 4.54 6.85 -0.72
C ASP A 10 4.70 5.77 0.35
N TYR A 11 5.84 5.07 0.38
CA TYR A 11 6.13 4.07 1.41
C TYR A 11 6.18 4.70 2.80
N GLN A 12 6.88 5.83 2.96
CA GLN A 12 6.98 6.55 4.22
C GLN A 12 5.62 7.03 4.72
N PHE A 13 4.82 7.63 3.82
CA PHE A 13 3.46 8.04 4.13
C PHE A 13 2.61 6.86 4.64
N LEU A 14 2.66 5.69 3.99
CA LEU A 14 1.88 4.54 4.42
C LEU A 14 2.30 4.01 5.80
N MET A 15 3.59 4.03 6.09
CA MET A 15 4.11 3.66 7.42
C MET A 15 3.72 4.67 8.51
N GLU A 16 3.54 5.95 8.16
CA GLU A 16 3.03 6.97 9.09
C GLU A 16 1.52 6.81 9.35
N VAL A 17 0.74 6.46 8.31
CA VAL A 17 -0.68 6.15 8.44
C VAL A 17 -0.90 4.92 9.32
N SER A 18 -0.15 3.85 9.04
CA SER A 18 -0.16 2.64 9.86
C SER A 18 1.19 1.93 9.80
N PRO A 19 1.95 1.87 10.91
CA PRO A 19 3.23 1.20 10.96
C PRO A 19 3.19 -0.30 10.63
N THR A 20 2.00 -0.91 10.67
CA THR A 20 1.78 -2.33 10.44
C THR A 20 1.10 -2.62 9.10
N ILE A 21 0.97 -1.62 8.20
CA ILE A 21 0.24 -1.76 6.93
C ILE A 21 0.77 -2.88 6.02
N PHE A 22 2.06 -3.21 6.16
CA PHE A 22 2.74 -4.26 5.39
C PHE A 22 3.02 -5.53 6.20
N GLU A 23 2.72 -5.52 7.51
CA GLU A 23 3.12 -6.59 8.43
C GLU A 23 2.42 -7.91 8.08
N GLY A 24 3.22 -8.98 7.97
CA GLY A 24 2.70 -10.32 7.67
C GLY A 24 2.33 -10.57 6.22
N PHE A 25 2.47 -9.59 5.32
CA PHE A 25 2.20 -9.75 3.88
C PHE A 25 3.46 -9.80 3.03
N ILE A 26 4.46 -9.00 3.40
CA ILE A 26 5.72 -8.88 2.67
C ILE A 26 6.74 -9.89 3.18
N GLN A 27 7.43 -10.55 2.26
CA GLN A 27 8.55 -11.46 2.53
C GLN A 27 9.88 -10.71 2.70
N ASP A 28 10.13 -9.72 1.86
CA ASP A 28 11.36 -8.92 1.88
C ASP A 28 11.13 -7.52 1.32
N ILE A 29 11.97 -6.56 1.72
CA ILE A 29 11.95 -5.18 1.24
C ILE A 29 13.37 -4.78 0.85
N LYS A 30 13.55 -4.35 -0.40
CA LYS A 30 14.82 -3.76 -0.85
C LYS A 30 14.69 -2.26 -1.01
N VAL A 31 15.70 -1.55 -0.51
CA VAL A 31 15.84 -0.11 -0.69
C VAL A 31 16.65 0.14 -1.96
N GLU A 32 16.06 0.86 -2.92
CA GLU A 32 16.73 1.33 -4.13
C GLU A 32 16.90 2.86 -4.06
N GLU A 33 17.50 3.49 -5.07
CA GLU A 33 17.87 4.92 -5.02
C GLU A 33 16.65 5.84 -4.84
N ASP A 34 15.53 5.54 -5.50
CA ASP A 34 14.32 6.36 -5.55
C ASP A 34 13.05 5.65 -5.06
N LYS A 35 13.14 4.34 -4.77
CA LYS A 35 12.00 3.49 -4.42
C LYS A 35 12.32 2.41 -3.40
N PHE A 36 11.27 1.83 -2.85
CA PHE A 36 11.28 0.54 -2.17
C PHE A 36 10.69 -0.52 -3.10
N ARG A 37 11.36 -1.67 -3.17
CA ARG A 37 10.87 -2.84 -3.89
C ARG A 37 10.37 -3.85 -2.87
N LEU A 38 9.06 -4.10 -2.89
CA LEU A 38 8.34 -4.95 -1.96
C LEU A 38 8.16 -6.34 -2.57
N TYR A 39 8.63 -7.37 -1.88
CA TYR A 39 8.55 -8.75 -2.36
C TYR A 39 7.47 -9.51 -1.61
N PHE A 40 6.48 -10.00 -2.36
CA PHE A 40 5.47 -10.92 -1.86
C PHE A 40 5.84 -12.33 -2.29
N GLU A 41 5.73 -13.27 -1.36
CA GLU A 41 6.05 -14.68 -1.61
C GLU A 41 5.27 -15.22 -2.83
N ASN A 42 3.96 -14.96 -2.83
CA ASN A 42 3.04 -15.42 -3.86
C ASN A 42 1.85 -14.45 -4.01
N TYR A 43 1.01 -14.73 -5.01
CA TYR A 43 -0.19 -13.92 -5.28
C TYR A 43 -1.19 -13.91 -4.13
N ALA A 44 -1.31 -15.00 -3.35
CA ALA A 44 -2.24 -15.05 -2.22
C ALA A 44 -1.81 -14.11 -1.07
N SER A 45 -0.51 -13.90 -0.87
CA SER A 45 -0.02 -12.90 0.09
C SER A 45 -0.31 -11.47 -0.39
N TYR A 46 -0.20 -11.22 -1.70
CA TYR A 46 -0.58 -9.95 -2.30
C TYR A 46 -2.09 -9.70 -2.21
N ASP A 47 -2.93 -10.68 -2.56
CA ASP A 47 -4.41 -10.57 -2.49
C ASP A 47 -4.91 -10.27 -1.07
N LYS A 48 -4.27 -10.84 -0.05
CA LYS A 48 -4.53 -10.50 1.35
C LYS A 48 -4.14 -9.06 1.69
N PHE A 49 -2.98 -8.61 1.21
CA PHE A 49 -2.56 -7.22 1.37
C PHE A 49 -3.53 -6.27 0.67
N ASP A 50 -3.94 -6.58 -0.56
CA ASP A 50 -4.89 -5.81 -1.37
C ASP A 50 -6.22 -5.61 -0.64
N THR A 51 -6.77 -6.70 -0.11
CA THR A 51 -7.98 -6.65 0.72
C THR A 51 -7.78 -5.81 1.98
N ASN A 52 -6.65 -5.98 2.68
CA ASN A 52 -6.36 -5.23 3.91
C ASN A 52 -6.15 -3.73 3.63
N TYR A 53 -5.50 -3.41 2.52
CA TYR A 53 -5.25 -2.04 2.09
C TYR A 53 -6.57 -1.31 1.78
N ASN A 54 -7.50 -1.97 1.07
CA ASN A 54 -8.85 -1.42 0.85
C ASN A 54 -9.56 -1.13 2.18
N CYS A 55 -9.49 -2.04 3.16
CA CYS A 55 -10.02 -1.80 4.50
C CYS A 55 -9.33 -0.61 5.19
N ALA A 56 -8.03 -0.43 4.99
CA ALA A 56 -7.27 0.69 5.54
C ALA A 56 -7.71 2.04 4.93
N ILE A 57 -8.01 2.10 3.63
CA ILE A 57 -8.61 3.30 2.99
C ILE A 57 -9.93 3.65 3.68
N VAL A 58 -10.78 2.64 3.94
CA VAL A 58 -12.05 2.86 4.66
C VAL A 58 -11.79 3.37 6.08
N HIS A 59 -10.85 2.77 6.80
CA HIS A 59 -10.64 3.06 8.21
C HIS A 59 -9.96 4.42 8.46
N PHE A 60 -8.93 4.75 7.68
CA PHE A 60 -8.12 5.97 7.86
C PHE A 60 -8.54 7.11 6.92
N GLY A 61 -9.12 6.76 5.77
CA GLY A 61 -9.35 7.68 4.67
C GLY A 61 -10.79 8.17 4.51
N MET A 62 -11.80 7.44 5.00
CA MET A 62 -13.19 7.84 4.81
C MET A 62 -13.69 8.75 5.94
N ILE A 63 -14.28 9.88 5.56
CA ILE A 63 -15.03 10.76 6.48
C ILE A 63 -16.43 10.17 6.70
N ASN A 64 -17.02 9.64 5.64
CA ASN A 64 -18.28 8.90 5.62
C ASN A 64 -18.31 8.00 4.36
N GLN A 65 -19.43 7.33 4.10
CA GLN A 65 -19.58 6.38 3.00
C GLN A 65 -19.28 6.94 1.60
N ASP A 66 -19.38 8.26 1.40
CA ASP A 66 -19.30 8.89 0.08
C ASP A 66 -18.06 9.79 -0.09
N PHE A 67 -17.31 10.07 0.98
CA PHE A 67 -16.23 11.06 0.96
C PHE A 67 -14.94 10.57 1.62
N LEU A 68 -13.83 10.72 0.87
CA LEU A 68 -12.48 10.57 1.38
C LEU A 68 -11.95 11.89 1.93
N ASN A 69 -11.09 11.81 2.94
CA ASN A 69 -10.20 12.89 3.36
C ASN A 69 -8.89 12.84 2.54
N GLU A 70 -8.00 13.80 2.76
CA GLU A 70 -6.71 13.88 2.07
C GLU A 70 -5.84 12.61 2.23
N THR A 71 -5.88 11.96 3.40
CA THR A 71 -5.20 10.69 3.65
C THR A 71 -5.76 9.58 2.76
N GLY A 72 -7.09 9.46 2.70
CA GLY A 72 -7.79 8.48 1.88
C GLY A 72 -7.56 8.67 0.40
N GLU A 73 -7.60 9.92 -0.08
CA GLU A 73 -7.31 10.27 -1.47
C GLU A 73 -5.87 9.87 -1.85
N ARG A 74 -4.89 10.14 -0.97
CA ARG A 74 -3.50 9.76 -1.21
C ARG A 74 -3.32 8.25 -1.20
N MET A 75 -3.95 7.53 -0.26
CA MET A 75 -3.91 6.05 -0.24
C MET A 75 -4.55 5.46 -1.50
N GLN A 76 -5.70 5.96 -1.93
CA GLN A 76 -6.36 5.52 -3.17
C GLN A 76 -5.46 5.72 -4.39
N ARG A 77 -4.80 6.89 -4.49
CA ARG A 77 -3.84 7.15 -5.58
C ARG A 77 -2.67 6.16 -5.56
N ILE A 78 -2.13 5.84 -4.39
CA ILE A 78 -1.05 4.85 -4.26
C ILE A 78 -1.55 3.47 -4.70
N TYR A 79 -2.76 3.08 -4.27
CA TYR A 79 -3.40 1.84 -4.66
C TYR A 79 -3.59 1.70 -6.17
N ASP A 80 -4.11 2.74 -6.83
CA ASP A 80 -4.28 2.76 -8.28
C ASP A 80 -2.93 2.58 -9.00
N LEU A 81 -1.87 3.21 -8.49
CA LEU A 81 -0.52 3.03 -9.03
C LEU A 81 0.03 1.61 -8.80
N MET A 82 -0.35 0.91 -7.73
CA MET A 82 0.08 -0.46 -7.49
C MET A 82 -0.59 -1.47 -8.43
N ILE A 83 -1.85 -1.24 -8.81
CA ILE A 83 -2.62 -2.16 -9.68
C ILE A 83 -2.35 -1.90 -11.16
N TYR A 84 -2.26 -0.64 -11.56
CA TYR A 84 -2.18 -0.23 -12.97
C TYR A 84 -0.77 0.18 -13.41
N ALA A 85 0.26 -0.08 -12.60
CA ALA A 85 1.64 0.04 -13.05
C ALA A 85 1.98 -1.09 -14.04
N ASP A 86 1.83 -0.78 -15.33
CA ASP A 86 2.40 -1.53 -16.46
C ASP A 86 3.94 -1.64 -16.38
#